data_AF-A0A0Q5M9Z7-F1
#
_entry.id   AF-A0A0Q5M9Z7-F1
#
_cell.length_a   1.000
_cell.length_b   1.000
_cell.length_c   1.000
_cell.angle_alpha   90.00
_cell.angle_beta   90.00
_cell.angle_gamma   90.00
#
_symmetry.space_group_name_H-M   'P 1'
#
loop_
_entity.id
_entity.type
_entity.pdbx_description
1 polymer ?
#
loop_
_entity_poly.entity_id
_entity_poly.type
_entity_poly.pdbx_seq_one_letter_code
_entity_poly.pdbx_strand_id
1 'polypeptide(L)'
;MTAYDDWAAATGQTFDAGAGSGERHSLRLASVSPARRANGWLGYSLHFAAAPDSPLQQQTYELSGAGIAEAVFLVPTGLTADALTLEAVFMVPDPAAGPDEEKR
;
A
#
# COMPACT_ATOMS: atom_id res chain seq x y z
N MET A 1 7.13 9.33 2.40
CA MET A 1 6.21 8.50 1.63
C MET A 1 7.01 7.81 0.55
N THR A 2 6.89 6.50 0.49
CA THR A 2 7.57 5.61 -0.46
C THR A 2 7.05 5.86 -1.87
N ALA A 3 7.93 5.83 -2.87
CA ALA A 3 7.52 6.09 -4.24
C ALA A 3 6.76 4.89 -4.84
N TYR A 4 5.96 5.16 -5.87
CA TYR A 4 5.25 4.10 -6.61
C TYR A 4 6.21 3.01 -7.12
N ASP A 5 7.35 3.40 -7.70
CA ASP A 5 8.31 2.46 -8.29
C ASP A 5 8.93 1.53 -7.24
N ASP A 6 9.15 2.02 -6.01
CA ASP A 6 9.64 1.21 -4.89
C ASP A 6 8.61 0.15 -4.48
N TRP A 7 7.33 0.55 -4.39
CA TRP A 7 6.23 -0.39 -4.14
C TRP A 7 6.08 -1.42 -5.25
N ALA A 8 6.15 -0.99 -6.51
CA ALA A 8 6.07 -1.89 -7.66
C ALA A 8 7.23 -2.92 -7.64
N ALA A 9 8.45 -2.47 -7.35
CA ALA A 9 9.62 -3.34 -7.22
C ALA A 9 9.52 -4.31 -6.04
N ALA A 10 8.80 -3.95 -4.98
CA ALA A 10 8.56 -4.80 -3.82
C ALA A 10 7.43 -5.84 -4.02
N THR A 11 6.82 -5.92 -5.21
CA THR A 11 5.76 -6.91 -5.48
C THR A 11 6.26 -8.33 -5.21
N GLY A 12 5.46 -9.11 -4.50
CA GLY A 12 5.76 -10.47 -4.07
C GLY A 12 6.53 -10.57 -2.76
N GLN A 13 7.06 -9.46 -2.22
CA GLN A 13 7.76 -9.41 -0.95
C GLN A 13 6.81 -9.45 0.25
N THR A 14 7.36 -9.82 1.41
CA THR A 14 6.67 -9.86 2.69
C THR A 14 7.05 -8.66 3.55
N PHE A 15 6.07 -8.13 4.27
CA PHE A 15 6.16 -7.00 5.17
C PHE A 15 5.67 -7.41 6.55
N ASP A 16 6.33 -6.89 7.58
CA ASP A 16 5.79 -6.88 8.94
C ASP A 16 4.87 -5.66 9.09
N ALA A 17 3.65 -5.89 9.56
CA ALA A 17 2.64 -4.88 9.82
C ALA A 17 2.42 -4.73 11.33
N GLY A 18 2.93 -3.63 11.90
CA GLY A 18 2.75 -3.30 13.31
C GLY A 18 1.47 -2.51 13.55
N ALA A 19 0.63 -2.98 14.48
CA ALA A 19 -0.48 -2.18 15.02
C ALA A 19 -0.01 -1.38 16.24
N GLY A 20 -0.72 -0.29 16.57
CA GLY A 20 -0.42 0.54 17.76
C GLY A 20 -0.47 -0.22 19.10
N SER A 21 -1.03 -1.44 19.13
CA SER A 21 -1.02 -2.37 20.28
C SER A 21 0.32 -3.07 20.51
N GLY A 22 1.29 -2.95 19.59
CA GLY A 22 2.57 -3.67 19.62
C GLY A 22 2.54 -5.05 18.96
N GLU A 23 1.36 -5.51 18.52
CA GLU A 23 1.22 -6.74 17.73
C GLU A 23 1.78 -6.55 16.31
N ARG A 24 2.39 -7.60 15.76
CA ARG A 24 2.93 -7.63 14.40
C ARG A 24 2.35 -8.78 13.60
N HIS A 25 1.97 -8.49 12.37
CA HIS A 25 1.43 -9.47 11.43
C HIS A 25 2.27 -9.51 10.16
N SER A 26 2.28 -10.66 9.48
CA SER A 26 2.95 -10.80 8.20
C SER A 26 1.97 -10.58 7.05
N LEU A 27 2.35 -9.72 6.10
CA LEU A 27 1.61 -9.40 4.89
C LEU A 27 2.47 -9.63 3.66
N ARG A 28 1.94 -10.27 2.63
CA ARG A 28 2.60 -10.33 1.32
C ARG A 28 2.00 -9.30 0.39
N LEU A 29 2.82 -8.46 -0.23
CA LEU A 29 2.38 -7.58 -1.30
C LEU A 29 2.10 -8.41 -2.54
N ALA A 30 0.83 -8.67 -2.84
CA ALA A 30 0.43 -9.53 -3.95
C ALA A 30 0.52 -8.81 -5.30
N SER A 31 0.12 -7.54 -5.35
CA SER A 31 0.23 -6.72 -6.55
C SER A 31 0.14 -5.23 -6.23
N VAL A 32 0.61 -4.41 -7.19
CA VAL A 32 0.38 -2.97 -7.22
C VAL A 32 -0.39 -2.65 -8.49
N SER A 33 -1.47 -1.87 -8.40
CA SER A 33 -2.23 -1.50 -9.59
C SER A 33 -1.43 -0.54 -10.50
N PRO A 34 -1.72 -0.49 -11.81
CA PRO A 34 -1.10 0.49 -12.68
C PRO A 34 -1.37 1.91 -12.18
N ALA A 35 -0.33 2.72 -12.04
CA ALA A 35 -0.50 4.10 -11.61
C ALA A 35 -1.28 4.92 -12.65
N ARG A 36 -2.20 5.76 -12.17
CA ARG A 36 -3.02 6.66 -12.99
C ARG A 36 -2.67 8.10 -12.67
N ARG A 37 -2.42 8.89 -13.71
CA ARG A 37 -2.09 10.32 -13.59
C ARG A 37 -3.28 11.18 -13.99
N ALA A 38 -3.65 12.15 -13.15
CA ALA A 38 -4.68 13.12 -13.46
C ALA A 38 -4.49 14.40 -12.63
N ASN A 39 -4.57 15.57 -13.27
CA ASN A 39 -4.57 16.88 -12.60
C ASN A 39 -3.42 17.09 -11.59
N GLY A 40 -2.20 16.66 -11.94
CA GLY A 40 -1.04 16.77 -11.04
C GLY A 40 -0.99 15.73 -9.92
N TRP A 41 -1.82 14.69 -9.97
CA TRP A 41 -1.85 13.60 -8.99
C TRP A 41 -1.54 12.25 -9.63
N LEU A 42 -0.85 11.40 -8.87
CA LEU A 42 -0.59 9.99 -9.15
C LEU A 42 -1.40 9.13 -8.18
N GLY A 43 -2.30 8.32 -8.72
CA GLY A 43 -3.14 7.38 -7.96
C GLY A 43 -2.79 5.93 -8.23
N TYR A 44 -2.71 5.10 -7.19
CA TYR A 44 -2.48 3.66 -7.29
C TYR A 44 -3.00 2.92 -6.04
N SER A 45 -3.16 1.61 -6.16
CA SER A 45 -3.56 0.72 -5.05
C SER A 45 -2.49 -0.33 -4.80
N LEU A 46 -2.27 -0.67 -3.54
CA LEU A 46 -1.50 -1.83 -3.11
C LEU A 46 -2.48 -2.93 -2.69
N HIS A 47 -2.28 -4.15 -3.16
CA HIS A 47 -3.06 -5.31 -2.73
C HIS A 47 -2.18 -6.27 -1.94
N PHE A 48 -2.55 -6.53 -0.69
CA PHE A 48 -1.87 -7.45 0.20
C PHE A 48 -2.67 -8.72 0.41
N ALA A 49 -1.97 -9.81 0.72
CA ALA A 49 -2.54 -11.05 1.21
C ALA A 49 -1.95 -11.37 2.59
N ALA A 50 -2.82 -11.72 3.52
CA ALA A 50 -2.48 -12.27 4.82
C ALA A 50 -3.01 -13.70 4.94
N ALA A 51 -2.61 -14.42 6.00
CA ALA A 51 -3.21 -15.70 6.33
C ALA A 51 -4.75 -15.58 6.48
N PRO A 52 -5.53 -16.61 6.12
CA PRO A 52 -7.00 -16.54 6.13
C PRO A 52 -7.59 -16.38 7.54
N ASP A 53 -6.86 -16.77 8.58
CA ASP A 53 -7.20 -16.61 9.99
C ASP A 53 -6.57 -15.36 10.63
N SER A 54 -5.95 -14.49 9.82
CA SER A 54 -5.31 -13.27 10.31
C SER A 54 -6.34 -12.33 10.97
N PRO A 55 -6.04 -11.77 12.15
CA PRO A 55 -6.95 -10.90 12.88
C PRO A 55 -6.96 -9.45 12.34
N LEU A 56 -6.23 -9.17 11.25
CA LEU A 56 -6.07 -7.83 10.70
C LEU A 56 -7.43 -7.16 10.41
N GLN A 57 -7.56 -5.92 10.86
CA GLN A 57 -8.76 -5.10 10.72
C GLN A 57 -8.44 -3.87 9.87
N GLN A 58 -9.49 -3.13 9.50
CA GLN A 58 -9.31 -1.84 8.85
C GLN A 58 -8.68 -0.82 9.81
N GLN A 59 -7.42 -0.45 9.58
CA GLN A 59 -6.72 0.61 10.31
C GLN A 59 -5.37 0.95 9.65
N THR A 60 -4.65 1.91 10.23
CA THR A 60 -3.26 2.20 9.87
C THR A 60 -2.32 1.21 10.54
N TYR A 61 -1.41 0.63 9.76
CA TYR A 61 -0.31 -0.22 10.22
C TYR A 61 1.02 0.38 9.84
N GLU A 62 2.00 0.29 10.74
CA GLU A 62 3.39 0.58 10.41
C GLU A 62 3.95 -0.62 9.64
N LEU A 63 4.13 -0.48 8.33
CA LEU A 63 4.70 -1.52 7.49
C LEU A 63 6.23 -1.40 7.45
N SER A 64 6.93 -2.52 7.62
CA SER A 64 8.38 -2.60 7.46
C SER A 64 8.79 -3.85 6.69
N GLY A 65 9.59 -3.69 5.64
CA GLY A 65 10.06 -4.79 4.79
C GLY A 65 10.56 -4.28 3.44
N ALA A 66 11.39 -5.06 2.74
CA ALA A 66 11.89 -4.73 1.40
C ALA A 66 12.52 -3.32 1.25
N GLY A 67 13.13 -2.78 2.32
CA GLY A 67 13.70 -1.43 2.33
C GLY A 67 12.69 -0.29 2.54
N ILE A 68 11.41 -0.62 2.75
CA ILE A 68 10.31 0.32 3.00
C ILE A 68 9.96 0.30 4.49
N ALA A 69 9.69 1.49 5.04
CA ALA A 69 9.18 1.68 6.39
C ALA A 69 8.17 2.85 6.38
N GLU A 70 6.87 2.53 6.43
CA GLU A 70 5.81 3.53 6.28
C GLU A 70 4.47 3.10 6.90
N ALA A 71 3.76 4.07 7.46
CA ALA A 71 2.38 3.92 7.91
C ALA A 71 1.42 3.81 6.72
N VAL A 72 0.70 2.70 6.62
CA VAL A 72 -0.25 2.41 5.53
C VAL A 72 -1.62 2.08 6.10
N PHE A 73 -2.65 2.78 5.63
CA PHE A 73 -4.03 2.47 5.95
C PHE A 73 -4.52 1.29 5.10
N LEU A 74 -4.77 0.16 5.76
CA LEU A 74 -5.20 -1.08 5.12
C LEU A 74 -6.68 -1.32 5.36
N VAL A 75 -7.37 -1.78 4.33
CA VAL A 75 -8.79 -2.14 4.35
C VAL A 75 -8.93 -3.61 3.92
N PRO A 76 -9.51 -4.50 4.74
CA PRO A 76 -9.87 -5.84 4.28
C PRO A 76 -10.92 -5.76 3.16
N THR A 77 -10.64 -6.36 2.01
CA THR A 77 -11.51 -6.31 0.83
C THR A 77 -12.15 -7.66 0.49
N GLY A 78 -11.66 -8.75 1.06
CA GLY A 78 -12.16 -10.08 0.79
C GLY A 78 -11.53 -11.14 1.67
N LEU A 79 -12.24 -12.26 1.82
CA LEU A 79 -11.77 -13.45 2.50
C LEU A 79 -12.00 -14.65 1.60
N THR A 80 -10.96 -15.44 1.41
CA THR A 80 -11.00 -16.72 0.71
C THR A 80 -10.56 -17.84 1.65
N ALA A 81 -10.63 -19.10 1.19
CA ALA A 81 -10.10 -20.22 1.97
C ALA A 81 -8.58 -20.11 2.22
N ASP A 82 -7.86 -19.42 1.34
CA ASP A 82 -6.40 -19.39 1.34
C ASP A 82 -5.81 -18.08 1.90
N ALA A 83 -6.58 -16.98 1.90
CA ALA A 83 -6.09 -15.68 2.31
C ALA A 83 -7.19 -14.68 2.69
N LEU A 84 -6.83 -13.77 3.59
CA LEU A 84 -7.46 -12.46 3.76
C LEU A 84 -6.80 -11.47 2.80
N THR A 85 -7.58 -10.81 1.95
CA THR A 85 -7.08 -9.78 1.02
C THR A 85 -7.29 -8.40 1.61
N LEU A 86 -6.28 -7.53 1.51
CA LEU A 86 -6.33 -6.15 1.98
C LEU A 86 -5.92 -5.19 0.86
N GLU A 87 -6.46 -3.98 0.88
CA GLU A 87 -6.11 -2.90 -0.06
C GLU A 87 -5.66 -1.65 0.70
N ALA A 88 -4.68 -0.95 0.15
CA ALA A 88 -4.38 0.44 0.48
C ALA A 88 -4.41 1.28 -0.80
N VAL A 89 -5.05 2.45 -0.74
CA VAL A 89 -5.17 3.37 -1.88
C VAL A 89 -4.33 4.61 -1.60
N PHE A 90 -3.47 4.96 -2.56
CA PHE A 90 -2.62 6.14 -2.51
C PHE A 90 -3.06 7.13 -3.57
N MET A 91 -3.11 8.41 -3.17
CA MET A 91 -3.26 9.56 -4.05
C MET A 91 -2.20 10.57 -3.63
N VAL A 92 -1.18 10.74 -4.46
CA VAL A 92 0.03 11.51 -4.14
C VAL A 92 0.28 12.56 -5.21
N PRO A 93 0.92 13.71 -4.91
CA PRO A 93 1.33 14.64 -5.95
C PRO A 93 2.20 13.92 -6.99
N ASP A 94 1.91 14.11 -8.27
CA ASP A 94 2.69 13.51 -9.35
C ASP A 94 4.02 14.27 -9.49
N PRO A 95 5.17 13.67 -9.15
CA PRO A 95 6.46 14.37 -9.26
C PRO A 95 6.85 14.68 -10.70
N ALA A 96 6.20 14.04 -11.68
CA ALA A 96 6.38 14.30 -13.12
C ALA A 96 5.47 15.43 -13.64
N ALA A 97 4.48 15.87 -12.86
CA ALA A 97 3.77 17.09 -13.17
C ALA A 97 4.76 18.24 -12.90
N GLY A 98 5.28 18.84 -13.97
CA GLY A 98 6.03 20.08 -13.86
C GLY A 98 5.20 21.15 -13.12
N PRO A 99 5.81 22.27 -12.70
CA PRO A 99 5.06 23.35 -12.08
C PRO A 99 3.88 23.68 -13.00
N ASP A 100 2.66 23.67 -12.46
CA ASP A 100 1.47 24.12 -13.17
C ASP A 100 1.85 25.45 -13.82
N GLU A 101 1.84 25.50 -15.16
CA GLU A 101 1.84 26.78 -15.86
C GLU A 101 0.54 27.46 -15.47
N GLU A 102 0.59 28.19 -14.37
CA GLU A 102 -0.42 29.11 -13.90
C GLU A 102 -0.66 30.06 -15.06
N LYS A 103 -1.72 29.77 -15.83
CA LYS A 103 -2.08 30.54 -17.01
C LYS A 103 -2.33 31.97 -16.55
N ARG A 104 -1.46 32.84 -17.07
CA ARG A 104 -1.49 34.31 -17.08
C ARG A 104 -2.89 34.91 -17.11
#